data_AF-A0A846HLC9-F1
#
_entry.id   AF-A0A846HLC9-F1
#
_cell.length_a   1.000
_cell.length_b   1.000
_cell.length_c   1.000
_cell.angle_alpha   90.00
_cell.angle_beta   90.00
_cell.angle_gamma   90.00
#
_symmetry.space_group_name_H-M   'P 1'
#
loop_
_entity.id
_entity.type
_entity.pdbx_description
1 polymer ?
#
loop_
_entity_poly.entity_id
_entity_poly.type
_entity_poly.pdbx_seq_one_letter_code
_entity_poly.pdbx_strand_id
1 'polypeptide(L)'
;MSFQASDGGFTTVNLSHQDKKDKNQLNLSEVSKIGKTWDKHRANAEKISNYYASASEASFKNYALRVRRCSEWLEFELLPDESEDILNLKLLNAQFCRVRHCPVCQWRRSLKWKAKAYKILPQVVTDYPKYRWLFITLTVKNCHIKELRQTLDCINKAFKRLTELKAWPIKGWVKSIEVTKGRDGISAHPHLHILSMVQPSYFSHGYISQAKWVELWQQCLRVDYQPVVHISAIALDHDPKLLIPEILKYQIKVSDLVADREWFLELTRQLHKTRAIAVGGILRHYMRELEEKNQDLIGESEEMNEVDRESLLFRWGSKQKKYY
;
A
#
# COMPACT_ATOMS: atom_id res chain seq x y z
N MET A 1 17.95 -14.27 1.39
CA MET A 1 18.33 -13.27 2.42
C MET A 1 17.05 -12.67 2.95
N SER A 2 16.65 -13.14 4.13
CA SER A 2 15.38 -12.91 4.80
C SER A 2 15.27 -11.48 5.33
N PHE A 3 14.40 -10.67 4.73
CA PHE A 3 13.87 -9.49 5.40
C PHE A 3 12.75 -9.95 6.33
N GLN A 4 13.07 -10.14 7.61
CA GLN A 4 12.06 -10.17 8.65
C GLN A 4 11.31 -8.84 8.60
N ALA A 5 10.03 -8.91 8.21
CA ALA A 5 9.12 -7.82 8.45
C ALA A 5 8.89 -7.78 9.97
N SER A 6 9.48 -6.79 10.63
CA SER A 6 9.17 -6.49 12.02
C SER A 6 7.67 -6.15 12.11
N ASP A 7 6.94 -7.00 12.82
CA ASP A 7 5.56 -6.77 13.20
C ASP A 7 5.48 -5.52 14.10
N GLY A 8 4.55 -4.63 13.79
CA GLY A 8 4.39 -3.37 14.53
C GLY A 8 5.38 -2.28 14.08
N GLY A 9 4.97 -1.02 14.18
CA GLY A 9 5.72 0.13 13.68
C GLY A 9 6.98 0.51 14.47
N PHE A 10 7.79 -0.46 14.85
CA PHE A 10 9.04 -0.30 15.60
C PHE A 10 10.22 -0.24 14.62
N THR A 11 11.16 0.66 14.87
CA THR A 11 12.42 0.73 14.11
C THR A 11 13.57 0.94 15.09
N THR A 12 14.53 0.02 15.07
CA THR A 12 15.72 -0.01 15.94
C THR A 12 16.66 1.15 15.63
N VAL A 13 17.15 1.81 16.68
CA VAL A 13 18.07 2.96 16.63
C VAL A 13 19.23 2.75 17.62
N ASN A 14 20.45 3.02 17.16
CA ASN A 14 21.60 3.21 18.06
C ASN A 14 21.62 4.67 18.50
N LEU A 15 21.11 4.98 19.69
CA LEU A 15 21.25 6.28 20.33
C LEU A 15 22.10 6.08 21.58
N SER A 16 23.30 6.67 21.62
CA SER A 16 24.12 6.63 22.83
C SER A 16 23.58 7.64 23.86
N HIS A 17 23.80 7.38 25.15
CA HIS A 17 23.44 8.35 26.22
C HIS A 17 24.13 9.72 26.05
N GLN A 18 25.20 9.81 25.24
CA GLN A 18 25.91 11.06 24.95
C GLN A 18 25.21 11.92 23.89
N ASP A 19 24.48 11.31 22.95
CA ASP A 19 23.70 12.02 21.91
C ASP A 19 22.52 12.83 22.50
N LYS A 20 22.13 12.52 23.75
CA LYS A 20 21.06 13.24 24.47
C LYS A 20 21.42 14.71 24.81
N LYS A 21 22.69 15.12 24.73
CA LYS A 21 23.16 16.47 25.10
C LYS A 21 23.06 17.52 23.98
N ASP A 22 22.94 17.13 22.70
CA ASP A 22 22.81 18.06 21.56
C ASP A 22 21.49 17.86 20.79
N LYS A 23 20.36 18.08 21.49
CA LYS A 23 19.00 17.92 20.92
C LYS A 23 18.70 18.83 19.70
N ASN A 24 19.53 19.84 19.41
CA ASN A 24 19.26 20.85 18.38
C ASN A 24 19.82 20.53 16.98
N GLN A 25 20.49 19.38 16.77
CA GLN A 25 21.04 19.01 15.45
C GLN A 25 20.78 17.56 15.02
N LEU A 26 20.11 16.75 15.84
CA LEU A 26 19.88 15.33 15.53
C LEU A 26 19.00 15.13 14.31
N ASN A 27 19.53 14.47 13.28
CA ASN A 27 18.75 14.15 12.11
C ASN A 27 18.04 12.80 12.24
N LEU A 28 16.76 12.72 11.86
CA LEU A 28 16.01 11.45 11.91
C LEU A 28 16.68 10.34 11.08
N SER A 29 17.32 10.68 9.96
CA SER A 29 18.00 9.72 9.09
C SER A 29 19.36 9.24 9.61
N GLU A 30 19.93 9.96 10.57
CA GLU A 30 21.18 9.58 11.26
C GLU A 30 20.88 8.66 12.43
N VAL A 31 19.81 8.93 13.16
CA VAL A 31 19.39 8.07 14.28
C VAL A 31 18.62 6.84 13.80
N SER A 32 17.89 6.90 12.68
CA SER A 32 17.06 5.78 12.24
C SER A 32 17.09 5.50 10.75
N LYS A 33 17.17 4.21 10.40
CA LYS A 33 17.07 3.73 9.01
C LYS A 33 15.77 4.18 8.33
N ILE A 34 14.67 4.30 9.08
CA ILE A 34 13.39 4.75 8.53
C ILE A 34 13.38 6.26 8.21
N GLY A 35 14.29 7.04 8.79
CA GLY A 35 14.42 8.48 8.54
C GLY A 35 14.66 8.80 7.06
N LYS A 36 15.55 8.05 6.39
CA LYS A 36 15.78 8.19 4.93
C LYS A 36 14.50 7.95 4.11
N THR A 37 13.63 7.06 4.59
CA THR A 37 12.34 6.77 3.92
C THR A 37 11.37 7.92 4.12
N TRP A 38 11.28 8.48 5.33
CA TRP A 38 10.52 9.69 5.61
C TRP A 38 10.98 10.87 4.77
N ASP A 39 12.29 11.15 4.73
CA ASP A 39 12.88 12.22 3.92
C ASP A 39 12.48 12.11 2.45
N LYS A 40 12.67 10.92 1.87
CA LYS A 40 12.31 10.63 0.48
C LYS A 40 10.82 10.87 0.22
N HIS A 41 9.93 10.35 1.04
CA HIS A 41 8.49 10.51 0.83
C HIS A 41 8.04 11.96 1.02
N ARG A 42 8.59 12.66 2.00
CA ARG A 42 8.27 14.05 2.27
C ARG A 42 8.78 14.99 1.18
N ALA A 43 10.01 14.82 0.71
CA ALA A 43 10.56 15.59 -0.42
C ALA A 43 9.72 15.41 -1.69
N ASN A 44 9.30 14.17 -1.99
CA ASN A 44 8.38 13.93 -3.11
C ASN A 44 7.00 14.57 -2.86
N ALA A 45 6.50 14.60 -1.62
CA ALA A 45 5.25 15.28 -1.29
C ALA A 45 5.31 16.79 -1.53
N GLU A 46 6.44 17.45 -1.25
CA GLU A 46 6.61 18.87 -1.60
C GLU A 46 6.55 19.08 -3.12
N LYS A 47 7.19 18.22 -3.91
CA LYS A 47 7.11 18.29 -5.38
C LYS A 47 5.68 18.12 -5.89
N ILE A 48 4.95 17.16 -5.33
CA ILE A 48 3.52 16.94 -5.64
C ILE A 48 2.65 18.12 -5.21
N SER A 49 2.93 18.73 -4.06
CA SER A 49 2.26 19.95 -3.62
C SER A 49 2.44 21.08 -4.63
N ASN A 50 3.65 21.27 -5.17
CA ASN A 50 3.93 22.27 -6.19
C ASN A 50 3.19 21.99 -7.51
N TYR A 51 3.12 20.72 -7.93
CA TYR A 51 2.32 20.34 -9.10
C TYR A 51 0.85 20.73 -8.94
N TYR A 52 0.25 20.40 -7.79
CA TYR A 52 -1.12 20.83 -7.50
C TYR A 52 -1.25 22.36 -7.41
N ALA A 53 -0.28 23.07 -6.82
CA ALA A 53 -0.34 24.53 -6.66
C ALA A 53 -0.31 25.28 -8.00
N SER A 54 0.43 24.74 -8.97
CA SER A 54 0.54 25.30 -10.31
C SER A 54 -0.67 25.03 -11.22
N ALA A 55 -1.59 24.17 -10.79
CA ALA A 55 -2.77 23.85 -11.59
C ALA A 55 -3.81 24.99 -11.52
N SER A 56 -4.51 25.21 -12.63
CA SER A 56 -5.57 26.24 -12.72
C SER A 56 -6.79 25.92 -11.85
N GLU A 57 -7.10 24.63 -11.64
CA GLU A 57 -8.27 24.16 -10.90
C GLU A 57 -8.19 24.47 -9.39
N ALA A 58 -9.25 25.06 -8.85
CA ALA A 58 -9.36 25.38 -7.42
C ALA A 58 -9.30 24.13 -6.52
N SER A 59 -9.84 23.00 -6.98
CA SER A 59 -9.79 21.71 -6.27
C SER A 59 -8.35 21.26 -5.98
N PHE A 60 -7.43 21.51 -6.91
CA PHE A 60 -6.01 21.19 -6.76
C PHE A 60 -5.29 22.16 -5.84
N LYS A 61 -5.65 23.44 -5.81
CA LYS A 61 -5.09 24.38 -4.82
C LYS A 61 -5.34 23.91 -3.37
N ASN A 62 -6.54 23.36 -3.10
CA ASN A 62 -6.85 22.76 -1.79
C ASN A 62 -5.98 21.52 -1.50
N TYR A 63 -5.72 20.67 -2.51
CA TYR A 63 -4.78 19.55 -2.36
C TYR A 63 -3.36 20.03 -2.11
N ALA A 64 -2.90 21.07 -2.81
CA ALA A 64 -1.57 21.64 -2.63
C ALA A 64 -1.33 22.07 -1.17
N LEU A 65 -2.26 22.85 -0.59
CA LEU A 65 -2.19 23.32 0.80
C LEU A 65 -2.14 22.16 1.79
N ARG A 66 -2.99 21.15 1.60
CA ARG A 66 -3.05 19.96 2.46
C ARG A 66 -1.78 19.13 2.35
N VAL A 67 -1.28 18.88 1.15
CA VAL A 67 -0.04 18.10 0.92
C VAL A 67 1.17 18.85 1.47
N ARG A 68 1.21 20.18 1.35
CA ARG A 68 2.28 21.02 1.90
C ARG A 68 2.44 20.79 3.40
N ARG A 69 1.33 20.76 4.14
CA ARG A 69 1.30 20.54 5.60
C ARG A 69 1.44 19.09 6.04
N CYS A 70 1.46 18.15 5.10
CA CYS A 70 1.56 16.73 5.44
C CYS A 70 2.93 16.42 6.03
N SER A 71 2.95 15.81 7.22
CA SER A 71 4.16 15.40 7.94
C SER A 71 5.19 16.52 8.03
N GLU A 72 4.76 17.76 8.31
CA GLU A 72 5.69 18.85 8.60
C GLU A 72 6.49 18.60 9.88
N TRP A 73 5.98 17.76 10.77
CA TRP A 73 6.64 17.26 11.95
C TRP A 73 6.27 15.80 12.19
N LEU A 74 7.13 15.10 12.92
CA LEU A 74 6.99 13.71 13.33
C LEU A 74 7.42 13.59 14.79
N GLU A 75 6.53 13.07 15.61
CA GLU A 75 6.83 12.77 17.01
C GLU A 75 6.97 11.26 17.17
N PHE A 76 8.07 10.83 17.79
CA PHE A 76 8.36 9.44 18.07
C PHE A 76 8.48 9.19 19.56
N GLU A 77 7.82 8.16 20.03
CA GLU A 77 8.04 7.57 21.35
C GLU A 77 9.31 6.72 21.31
N LEU A 78 10.17 6.89 22.31
CA LEU A 78 11.33 6.04 22.55
C LEU A 78 10.91 4.82 23.37
N LEU A 79 11.14 3.64 22.82
CA LEU A 79 10.84 2.39 23.50
C LEU A 79 12.13 1.63 23.77
N PRO A 80 12.34 1.10 24.98
CA PRO A 80 13.48 0.23 25.27
C PRO A 80 13.37 -1.03 24.40
N ASP A 81 14.48 -1.44 23.80
CA ASP A 81 14.63 -2.78 23.23
C ASP A 81 15.11 -3.76 24.31
N GLU A 82 14.92 -5.06 24.11
CA GLU A 82 15.35 -6.10 25.06
C GLU A 82 16.89 -6.14 25.24
N SER A 83 17.63 -5.54 24.30
CA SER A 83 19.06 -5.22 24.44
C SER A 83 19.23 -3.80 24.97
N GLU A 84 19.87 -3.66 26.14
CA GLU A 84 19.96 -2.44 26.98
C GLU A 84 20.51 -1.17 26.28
N ASP A 85 21.08 -1.26 25.07
CA ASP A 85 21.72 -0.15 24.35
C ASP A 85 21.02 0.30 23.05
N ILE A 86 19.86 -0.26 22.69
CA ILE A 86 19.15 0.09 21.45
C ILE A 86 17.74 0.61 21.80
N LEU A 87 17.39 1.80 21.30
CA LEU A 87 16.05 2.36 21.46
C LEU A 87 15.25 2.13 20.17
N ASN A 88 14.00 1.72 20.28
CA ASN A 88 13.07 1.61 19.16
C ASN A 88 12.25 2.89 19.04
N LEU A 89 12.21 3.48 17.84
CA LEU A 89 11.31 4.60 17.54
C LEU A 89 9.96 4.09 17.06
N LYS A 90 8.91 4.46 17.78
CA LYS A 90 7.53 4.26 17.35
C LYS A 90 6.91 5.61 17.05
N LEU A 91 6.37 5.78 15.84
CA LEU A 91 5.70 7.03 15.48
C LEU A 91 4.47 7.22 16.39
N LEU A 92 4.54 8.22 17.26
CA LEU A 92 3.49 8.59 18.21
C LEU A 92 2.48 9.51 17.54
N ASN A 93 2.96 10.58 16.91
CA ASN A 93 2.09 11.61 16.38
C ASN A 93 2.65 12.26 15.09
N ALA A 94 1.74 12.61 14.19
CA ALA A 94 2.06 13.30 12.93
C ALA A 94 0.77 13.77 12.23
N GLN A 95 0.87 14.90 11.50
CA GLN A 95 -0.23 15.37 10.67
C GLN A 95 -0.24 14.70 9.29
N PHE A 96 -1.32 13.98 8.96
CA PHE A 96 -1.49 13.38 7.62
C PHE A 96 -2.60 14.03 6.81
N CYS A 97 -2.27 14.47 5.59
CA CYS A 97 -3.23 15.19 4.75
C CYS A 97 -4.32 14.31 4.15
N ARG A 98 -4.09 12.99 4.03
CA ARG A 98 -5.00 11.99 3.42
C ARG A 98 -5.35 12.24 1.94
N VAL A 99 -4.67 13.17 1.26
CA VAL A 99 -4.78 13.35 -0.20
C VAL A 99 -4.24 12.09 -0.90
N ARG A 100 -5.00 11.58 -1.88
CA ARG A 100 -4.78 10.25 -2.48
C ARG A 100 -3.35 10.02 -2.98
N HIS A 101 -2.81 11.01 -3.69
CA HIS A 101 -1.49 10.92 -4.31
C HIS A 101 -0.40 11.67 -3.53
N CYS A 102 -0.66 12.03 -2.27
CA CYS A 102 0.42 12.44 -1.37
C CYS A 102 1.37 11.25 -1.14
N PRO A 103 2.66 11.32 -1.52
CA PRO A 103 3.59 10.20 -1.38
C PRO A 103 3.72 9.68 0.06
N VAL A 104 3.63 10.57 1.06
CA VAL A 104 3.64 10.18 2.49
C VAL A 104 2.36 9.41 2.85
N CYS A 105 1.18 9.95 2.53
CA CYS A 105 -0.08 9.27 2.87
C CYS A 105 -0.28 7.97 2.08
N GLN A 106 0.20 7.90 0.84
CA GLN A 106 0.16 6.70 0.02
C GLN A 106 1.07 5.62 0.62
N TRP A 107 2.27 6.00 1.08
CA TRP A 107 3.16 5.16 1.89
C TRP A 107 2.50 4.61 3.13
N ARG A 108 2.03 5.49 4.01
CA ARG A 108 1.37 5.10 5.26
C ARG A 108 0.14 4.22 5.01
N ARG A 109 -0.61 4.48 3.93
CA ARG A 109 -1.75 3.64 3.55
C ARG A 109 -1.33 2.23 3.12
N SER A 110 -0.24 2.07 2.36
CA SER A 110 0.24 0.74 2.00
C SER A 110 0.70 -0.02 3.24
N LEU A 111 1.44 0.63 4.16
CA LEU A 111 1.84 0.02 5.43
C LEU A 111 0.63 -0.42 6.26
N LYS A 112 -0.42 0.40 6.35
CA LYS A 112 -1.66 0.02 7.05
C LYS A 112 -2.30 -1.24 6.45
N TRP A 113 -2.37 -1.34 5.12
CA TRP A 113 -2.92 -2.52 4.45
C TRP A 113 -2.04 -3.76 4.65
N LYS A 114 -0.72 -3.60 4.57
CA LYS A 114 0.23 -4.69 4.84
C LYS A 114 0.10 -5.20 6.27
N ALA A 115 0.03 -4.31 7.26
CA ALA A 115 -0.19 -4.67 8.66
C ALA A 115 -1.49 -5.45 8.86
N LYS A 116 -2.59 -5.03 8.23
CA LYS A 116 -3.84 -5.79 8.24
C LYS A 116 -3.67 -7.18 7.64
N ALA A 117 -3.01 -7.28 6.49
CA ALA A 117 -2.76 -8.56 5.83
C ALA A 117 -1.89 -9.50 6.68
N TYR A 118 -0.82 -9.00 7.31
CA TYR A 118 0.04 -9.77 8.20
C TYR A 118 -0.70 -10.29 9.43
N LYS A 119 -1.70 -9.55 9.95
CA LYS A 119 -2.56 -10.01 11.04
C LYS A 119 -3.52 -11.13 10.61
N ILE A 120 -4.14 -11.01 9.43
CA ILE A 120 -5.19 -11.97 9.02
C ILE A 120 -4.63 -13.25 8.39
N LEU A 121 -3.59 -13.18 7.55
CA LEU A 121 -3.13 -14.34 6.78
C LEU A 121 -2.68 -15.54 7.64
N PRO A 122 -1.97 -15.38 8.78
CA PRO A 122 -1.61 -16.53 9.61
C PRO A 122 -2.84 -17.30 10.10
N GLN A 123 -3.90 -16.57 10.49
CA GLN A 123 -5.14 -17.19 10.94
C GLN A 123 -5.82 -17.97 9.79
N VAL A 124 -5.89 -17.37 8.59
CA VAL A 124 -6.46 -18.06 7.42
C VAL A 124 -5.67 -19.32 7.05
N VAL A 125 -4.33 -19.28 7.11
CA VAL A 125 -3.49 -20.45 6.85
C VAL A 125 -3.73 -21.55 7.89
N THR A 126 -3.96 -21.17 9.15
CA THR A 126 -4.28 -22.11 10.23
C THR A 126 -5.66 -22.75 10.05
N ASP A 127 -6.66 -21.95 9.67
CA ASP A 127 -8.04 -22.41 9.50
C ASP A 127 -8.22 -23.23 8.21
N TYR A 128 -7.41 -22.96 7.18
CA TYR A 128 -7.46 -23.62 5.87
C TYR A 128 -6.10 -24.20 5.45
N PRO A 129 -5.51 -25.14 6.20
CA PRO A 129 -4.12 -25.57 6.03
C PRO A 129 -3.87 -26.31 4.71
N LYS A 130 -4.91 -26.92 4.13
CA LYS A 130 -4.83 -27.66 2.86
C LYS A 130 -5.12 -26.81 1.63
N TYR A 131 -5.59 -25.57 1.83
CA TYR A 131 -5.88 -24.69 0.70
C TYR A 131 -4.60 -24.25 0.02
N ARG A 132 -4.70 -23.97 -1.28
CA ARG A 132 -3.57 -23.52 -2.08
C ARG A 132 -3.70 -22.04 -2.41
N TRP A 133 -2.57 -21.39 -2.58
CA TRP A 133 -2.51 -19.96 -2.88
C TRP A 133 -2.01 -19.73 -4.30
N LEU A 134 -2.65 -18.78 -4.98
CA LEU A 134 -2.28 -18.34 -6.31
C LEU A 134 -1.98 -16.83 -6.28
N PHE A 135 -1.02 -16.43 -7.10
CA PHE A 135 -0.79 -15.05 -7.47
C PHE A 135 -1.16 -14.84 -8.93
N ILE A 136 -2.10 -13.93 -9.16
CA ILE A 136 -2.71 -13.69 -10.45
C ILE A 136 -2.53 -12.23 -10.82
N THR A 137 -2.04 -11.98 -12.04
CA THR A 137 -2.02 -10.66 -12.66
C THR A 137 -2.93 -10.66 -13.87
N LEU A 138 -3.94 -9.79 -13.88
CA LEU A 138 -4.86 -9.59 -15.00
C LEU A 138 -4.58 -8.23 -15.64
N THR A 139 -4.22 -8.20 -16.93
CA THR A 139 -3.94 -6.94 -17.64
C THR A 139 -5.05 -6.57 -18.61
N VAL A 140 -5.00 -5.33 -19.09
CA VAL A 140 -5.72 -4.85 -20.27
C VAL A 140 -4.72 -4.17 -21.20
N LYS A 141 -5.12 -3.92 -22.44
CA LYS A 141 -4.36 -3.03 -23.32
C LYS A 141 -4.23 -1.65 -22.68
N ASN A 142 -3.08 -1.02 -22.87
CA ASN A 142 -2.82 0.33 -22.40
C ASN A 142 -3.89 1.29 -22.93
N CYS A 143 -4.36 2.18 -22.07
CA CYS A 143 -5.33 3.21 -22.44
C CYS A 143 -4.65 4.59 -22.45
N HIS A 144 -5.25 5.54 -23.15
CA HIS A 144 -4.85 6.93 -22.99
C HIS A 144 -5.11 7.37 -21.54
N ILE A 145 -4.26 8.23 -20.94
CA ILE A 145 -4.44 8.63 -19.54
C ILE A 145 -5.83 9.21 -19.25
N LYS A 146 -6.40 9.99 -20.19
CA LYS A 146 -7.76 10.56 -20.10
C LYS A 146 -8.90 9.52 -20.09
N GLU A 147 -8.62 8.28 -20.50
CA GLU A 147 -9.59 7.17 -20.56
C GLU A 147 -9.43 6.21 -19.37
N LEU A 148 -8.48 6.50 -18.46
CA LEU A 148 -8.13 5.60 -17.38
C LEU A 148 -9.34 5.29 -16.48
N ARG A 149 -10.18 6.28 -16.16
CA ARG A 149 -11.38 6.06 -15.33
C ARG A 149 -12.32 5.06 -15.98
N GLN A 150 -12.67 5.27 -17.25
CA GLN A 150 -13.54 4.36 -17.99
C GLN A 150 -12.93 2.95 -18.06
N THR A 151 -11.63 2.86 -18.32
CA THR A 151 -10.89 1.59 -18.37
C THR A 151 -10.95 0.86 -17.02
N LEU A 152 -10.76 1.57 -15.90
CA LEU A 152 -10.87 1.00 -14.56
C LEU A 152 -12.29 0.53 -14.24
N ASP A 153 -13.31 1.25 -14.69
CA ASP A 153 -14.71 0.82 -14.53
C ASP A 153 -14.99 -0.46 -15.33
N CYS A 154 -14.45 -0.56 -16.55
CA CYS A 154 -14.51 -1.78 -17.37
C CYS A 154 -13.80 -2.96 -16.68
N ILE A 155 -12.57 -2.75 -16.18
CA ILE A 155 -11.80 -3.78 -15.44
C ILE A 155 -12.58 -4.27 -14.22
N ASN A 156 -13.15 -3.35 -13.42
CA ASN A 156 -13.89 -3.75 -12.21
C ASN A 156 -15.17 -4.51 -12.54
N LYS A 157 -15.91 -4.11 -13.59
CA LYS A 157 -17.09 -4.84 -14.08
C LYS A 157 -16.71 -6.23 -14.62
N ALA A 158 -15.61 -6.32 -15.37
CA ALA A 158 -15.08 -7.58 -15.87
C ALA A 158 -14.66 -8.50 -14.75
N PHE A 159 -13.96 -7.98 -13.74
CA PHE A 159 -13.56 -8.77 -12.57
C PHE A 159 -14.77 -9.29 -11.81
N LYS A 160 -15.82 -8.46 -11.63
CA LYS A 160 -17.09 -8.91 -11.03
C LYS A 160 -17.69 -10.09 -11.81
N ARG A 161 -17.81 -9.97 -13.14
CA ARG A 161 -18.28 -11.06 -14.01
C ARG A 161 -17.44 -12.33 -13.85
N LEU A 162 -16.12 -12.18 -13.82
CA LEU A 162 -15.18 -13.29 -13.65
C LEU A 162 -15.43 -14.03 -12.33
N THR A 163 -15.71 -13.30 -11.24
CA THR A 163 -16.03 -13.91 -9.93
C THR A 163 -17.40 -14.59 -9.87
N GLU A 164 -18.30 -14.30 -10.82
CA GLU A 164 -19.66 -14.85 -10.90
C GLU A 164 -19.73 -16.09 -11.82
N LEU A 165 -18.66 -16.41 -12.54
CA LEU A 165 -18.61 -17.59 -13.40
C LEU A 165 -18.66 -18.89 -12.60
N LYS A 166 -19.36 -19.90 -13.13
CA LYS A 166 -19.30 -21.27 -12.58
C LYS A 166 -17.88 -21.83 -12.52
N ALA A 167 -17.04 -21.43 -13.48
CA ALA A 167 -15.63 -21.81 -13.54
C ALA A 167 -14.76 -21.13 -12.47
N TRP A 168 -15.26 -20.16 -11.70
CA TRP A 168 -14.47 -19.42 -10.71
C TRP A 168 -14.02 -20.33 -9.55
N PRO A 169 -12.71 -20.64 -9.41
CA PRO A 169 -12.26 -21.64 -8.44
C PRO A 169 -11.91 -21.02 -7.07
N ILE A 170 -11.80 -19.69 -7.01
CA ILE A 170 -11.22 -18.96 -5.88
C ILE A 170 -12.25 -18.78 -4.77
N LYS A 171 -11.87 -19.16 -3.55
CA LYS A 171 -12.73 -19.07 -2.36
C LYS A 171 -12.48 -17.83 -1.51
N GLY A 172 -11.33 -17.19 -1.67
CA GLY A 172 -10.97 -15.94 -1.00
C GLY A 172 -9.90 -15.19 -1.78
N TRP A 173 -9.97 -13.86 -1.78
CA TRP A 173 -9.00 -13.04 -2.52
C TRP A 173 -8.83 -11.64 -1.95
N VAL A 174 -7.65 -11.07 -2.16
CA VAL A 174 -7.39 -9.63 -2.08
C VAL A 174 -6.87 -9.17 -3.44
N LYS A 175 -7.47 -8.12 -3.99
CA LYS A 175 -7.07 -7.52 -5.26
C LYS A 175 -6.63 -6.09 -5.06
N SER A 176 -5.59 -5.68 -5.75
CA SER A 176 -5.16 -4.30 -5.90
C SER A 176 -5.13 -3.91 -7.37
N ILE A 177 -5.41 -2.64 -7.64
CA ILE A 177 -5.19 -2.02 -8.95
C ILE A 177 -3.84 -1.30 -8.88
N GLU A 178 -2.95 -1.64 -9.80
CA GLU A 178 -1.72 -0.89 -10.08
C GLU A 178 -1.87 -0.17 -11.43
N VAL A 179 -1.34 1.04 -11.52
CA VAL A 179 -1.27 1.85 -12.73
C VAL A 179 0.16 2.33 -12.90
N THR A 180 0.78 1.97 -14.01
CA THR A 180 2.11 2.47 -14.39
C THR A 180 1.99 3.45 -15.55
N LYS A 181 2.90 4.42 -15.62
CA LYS A 181 2.99 5.35 -16.75
C LYS A 181 3.58 4.64 -17.96
N GLY A 182 2.99 4.86 -19.14
CA GLY A 182 3.52 4.35 -20.40
C GLY A 182 4.84 5.00 -20.80
N ARG A 183 5.66 4.24 -21.53
CA ARG A 183 6.94 4.75 -22.08
C ARG A 183 6.75 5.86 -23.11
N ASP A 184 5.58 5.91 -23.74
CA ASP A 184 5.15 6.98 -24.65
C ASP A 184 4.87 8.32 -23.93
N GLY A 185 4.90 8.36 -22.60
CA GLY A 185 4.65 9.55 -21.81
C GLY A 185 3.16 9.87 -21.59
N ILE A 186 2.25 9.20 -22.29
CA ILE A 186 0.83 9.61 -22.41
C ILE A 186 -0.12 8.48 -21.99
N SER A 187 0.22 7.22 -22.22
CA SER A 187 -0.63 6.10 -21.84
C SER A 187 -0.53 5.75 -20.35
N ALA A 188 -1.55 5.06 -19.86
CA ALA A 188 -1.62 4.47 -18.54
C ALA A 188 -1.86 2.97 -18.66
N HIS A 189 -1.16 2.18 -17.85
CA HIS A 189 -1.19 0.71 -17.93
C HIS A 189 -1.82 0.14 -16.65
N PRO A 190 -3.17 0.16 -16.54
CA PRO A 190 -3.85 -0.40 -15.39
C PRO A 190 -3.82 -1.94 -15.43
N HIS A 191 -3.55 -2.56 -14.30
CA HIS A 191 -3.63 -4.01 -14.13
C HIS A 191 -4.02 -4.39 -12.71
N LEU A 192 -4.50 -5.62 -12.55
CA LEU A 192 -4.88 -6.18 -11.25
C LEU A 192 -3.79 -7.12 -10.75
N HIS A 193 -3.40 -6.97 -9.50
CA HIS A 193 -2.68 -8.00 -8.74
C HIS A 193 -3.62 -8.63 -7.73
N ILE A 194 -3.65 -9.95 -7.69
CA ILE A 194 -4.59 -10.72 -6.88
C ILE A 194 -3.84 -11.80 -6.12
N LEU A 195 -3.92 -11.77 -4.79
CA LEU A 195 -3.69 -12.95 -3.96
C LEU A 195 -5.00 -13.71 -3.86
N SER A 196 -4.98 -15.00 -4.14
CA SER A 196 -6.18 -15.81 -4.04
C SER A 196 -5.92 -17.17 -3.40
N MET A 197 -6.93 -17.71 -2.72
CA MET A 197 -6.94 -19.05 -2.16
C MET A 197 -7.95 -19.94 -2.92
N VAL A 198 -7.54 -21.16 -3.22
CA VAL A 198 -8.32 -22.19 -3.91
C VAL A 198 -8.36 -23.46 -3.07
N GLN A 199 -9.37 -24.30 -3.31
CA GLN A 199 -9.54 -25.57 -2.60
C GLN A 199 -8.38 -26.55 -2.85
N PRO A 200 -8.16 -27.53 -1.95
CA PRO A 200 -7.09 -28.53 -2.11
C PRO A 200 -7.17 -29.30 -3.43
N SER A 201 -8.39 -29.57 -3.91
CA SER A 201 -8.67 -30.28 -5.17
C SER A 201 -8.42 -29.46 -6.44
N TYR A 202 -7.98 -28.21 -6.33
CA TYR A 202 -7.77 -27.33 -7.48
C TYR A 202 -6.80 -27.95 -8.48
N PHE A 203 -5.62 -28.40 -8.04
CA PHE A 203 -4.61 -28.94 -8.96
C PHE A 203 -4.90 -30.37 -9.44
N SER A 204 -5.99 -31.01 -8.99
CA SER A 204 -6.39 -32.34 -9.44
C SER A 204 -7.59 -32.30 -10.39
N HIS A 205 -8.68 -31.62 -10.00
CA HIS A 205 -9.96 -31.63 -10.74
C HIS A 205 -10.44 -30.23 -11.13
N GLY A 206 -9.96 -29.18 -10.45
CA GLY A 206 -10.41 -27.81 -10.65
C GLY A 206 -9.45 -26.93 -11.45
N TYR A 207 -8.39 -27.50 -12.03
CA TYR A 207 -7.26 -26.74 -12.55
C TYR A 207 -7.69 -25.98 -13.81
N ILE A 208 -7.30 -24.70 -13.87
CA ILE A 208 -7.56 -23.86 -15.03
C ILE A 208 -6.21 -23.48 -15.61
N SER A 209 -5.96 -23.89 -16.85
CA SER A 209 -4.73 -23.55 -17.56
C SER A 209 -4.64 -22.04 -17.78
N GLN A 210 -3.42 -21.52 -17.95
CA GLN A 210 -3.21 -20.10 -18.26
C GLN A 210 -3.99 -19.68 -19.52
N ALA A 211 -4.01 -20.51 -20.57
CA ALA A 211 -4.77 -20.25 -21.79
C ALA A 211 -6.28 -20.11 -21.50
N LYS A 212 -6.84 -20.97 -20.64
CA LYS A 212 -8.25 -20.86 -20.26
C LYS A 212 -8.52 -19.61 -19.42
N TRP A 213 -7.61 -19.22 -18.54
CA TRP A 213 -7.72 -17.96 -17.81
C TRP A 213 -7.69 -16.74 -18.73
N VAL A 214 -6.84 -16.73 -19.75
CA VAL A 214 -6.83 -15.68 -20.79
C VAL A 214 -8.18 -15.60 -21.50
N GLU A 215 -8.73 -16.74 -21.92
CA GLU A 215 -10.04 -16.82 -22.59
C GLU A 215 -11.17 -16.28 -21.69
N LEU A 216 -11.24 -16.74 -20.43
CA LEU A 216 -12.24 -16.28 -19.47
C LEU A 216 -12.12 -14.79 -19.20
N TRP A 217 -10.88 -14.29 -19.07
CA TRP A 217 -10.63 -12.87 -18.83
C TRP A 217 -10.99 -12.01 -20.04
N GLN A 218 -10.64 -12.45 -21.25
CA GLN A 218 -11.05 -11.81 -22.51
C GLN A 218 -12.57 -11.70 -22.63
N GLN A 219 -13.28 -12.81 -22.41
CA GLN A 219 -14.75 -12.86 -22.44
C GLN A 219 -15.36 -11.93 -21.39
N CYS A 220 -14.82 -11.95 -20.16
CA CYS A 220 -15.27 -11.07 -19.10
C CYS A 220 -14.97 -9.60 -19.40
N LEU A 221 -13.84 -9.28 -20.02
CA LEU A 221 -13.50 -7.92 -20.45
C LEU A 221 -14.36 -7.44 -21.63
N ARG A 222 -14.84 -8.36 -22.47
CA ARG A 222 -15.54 -8.10 -23.73
C ARG A 222 -14.66 -7.34 -24.72
N VAL A 223 -13.49 -7.90 -24.99
CA VAL A 223 -12.50 -7.34 -25.92
C VAL A 223 -12.17 -8.34 -27.02
N ASP A 224 -11.78 -7.81 -28.17
CA ASP A 224 -11.45 -8.55 -29.40
C ASP A 224 -9.99 -9.01 -29.47
N TYR A 225 -9.15 -8.58 -28.52
CA TYR A 225 -7.76 -9.01 -28.37
C TYR A 225 -7.56 -9.99 -27.21
N GLN A 226 -6.51 -10.79 -27.26
CA GLN A 226 -6.11 -11.64 -26.13
C GLN A 226 -5.34 -10.82 -25.08
N PRO A 227 -5.88 -10.63 -23.86
CA PRO A 227 -5.16 -9.95 -22.78
C PRO A 227 -4.04 -10.83 -22.23
N VAL A 228 -3.07 -10.21 -21.56
CA VAL A 228 -2.01 -10.97 -20.87
C VAL A 228 -2.50 -11.32 -19.47
N VAL A 229 -2.40 -12.60 -19.13
CA VAL A 229 -2.69 -13.10 -17.79
C VAL A 229 -1.49 -13.90 -17.30
N HIS A 230 -1.02 -13.57 -16.11
CA HIS A 230 0.02 -14.32 -15.41
C HIS A 230 -0.58 -14.97 -14.17
N ILE A 231 -0.33 -16.27 -14.01
CA ILE A 231 -0.83 -17.05 -12.87
C ILE A 231 0.27 -17.95 -12.39
N SER A 232 0.52 -17.90 -11.08
CA SER A 232 1.55 -18.71 -10.43
C SER A 232 1.01 -19.26 -9.13
N ALA A 233 1.31 -20.52 -8.84
CA ALA A 233 1.04 -21.12 -7.55
C ALA A 233 2.13 -20.72 -6.56
N ILE A 234 1.75 -20.41 -5.33
CA ILE A 234 2.72 -20.32 -4.23
C ILE A 234 3.09 -21.76 -3.84
N ALA A 235 4.39 -22.01 -3.71
CA ALA A 235 4.92 -23.31 -3.30
C ALA A 235 4.43 -23.68 -1.89
N LEU A 236 4.29 -24.99 -1.61
CA LEU A 236 3.66 -25.48 -0.39
C LEU A 236 4.43 -25.11 0.89
N ASP A 237 5.74 -24.99 0.78
CA ASP A 237 6.68 -24.62 1.82
C ASP A 237 6.83 -23.10 2.01
N HIS A 238 6.15 -22.29 1.18
CA HIS A 238 6.25 -20.84 1.20
C HIS A 238 5.01 -20.19 1.83
N ASP A 239 5.24 -19.27 2.78
CA ASP A 239 4.17 -18.49 3.40
C ASP A 239 3.58 -17.50 2.38
N PRO A 240 2.24 -17.47 2.14
CA PRO A 240 1.61 -16.49 1.25
C PRO A 240 1.89 -15.03 1.62
N LYS A 241 2.29 -14.75 2.87
CA LYS A 241 2.76 -13.43 3.31
C LYS A 241 3.89 -12.87 2.46
N LEU A 242 4.70 -13.71 1.83
CA LEU A 242 5.79 -13.29 0.95
C LEU A 242 5.32 -12.38 -0.19
N LEU A 243 4.06 -12.48 -0.61
CA LEU A 243 3.51 -11.64 -1.67
C LEU A 243 2.76 -10.40 -1.18
N ILE A 244 2.56 -10.23 0.14
CA ILE A 244 1.99 -8.99 0.72
C ILE A 244 2.71 -7.75 0.21
N PRO A 245 4.06 -7.69 0.20
CA PRO A 245 4.79 -6.53 -0.29
C PRO A 245 4.54 -6.22 -1.77
N GLU A 246 4.20 -7.23 -2.58
CA GLU A 246 3.90 -7.12 -4.02
C GLU A 246 2.47 -6.63 -4.26
N ILE A 247 1.49 -7.28 -3.63
CA ILE A 247 0.07 -6.99 -3.86
C ILE A 247 -0.36 -5.69 -3.21
N LEU A 248 0.12 -5.39 -2.01
CA LEU A 248 -0.30 -4.22 -1.24
C LEU A 248 0.71 -3.08 -1.37
N LYS A 249 1.19 -2.87 -2.59
CA LYS A 249 1.99 -1.70 -3.00
C LYS A 249 1.11 -0.46 -3.16
N TYR A 250 1.77 0.62 -3.56
CA TYR A 250 1.13 1.80 -4.06
C TYR A 250 0.37 1.52 -5.34
N GLN A 251 -0.81 2.13 -5.50
CA GLN A 251 -1.53 2.11 -6.75
C GLN A 251 -0.69 2.65 -7.92
N ILE A 252 0.23 3.58 -7.67
CA ILE A 252 1.17 4.15 -8.66
C ILE A 252 2.53 4.34 -7.99
N LYS A 253 3.61 4.07 -8.70
CA LYS A 253 4.97 4.32 -8.24
C LYS A 253 5.24 5.82 -8.08
N VAL A 254 5.90 6.21 -7.00
CA VAL A 254 6.20 7.63 -6.74
C VAL A 254 7.04 8.24 -7.87
N SER A 255 7.92 7.46 -8.50
CA SER A 255 8.68 7.89 -9.69
C SER A 255 7.77 8.42 -10.79
N ASP A 256 6.66 7.73 -11.07
CA ASP A 256 5.73 8.08 -12.14
C ASP A 256 4.94 9.34 -11.76
N LEU A 257 4.61 9.51 -10.48
CA LEU A 257 3.92 10.72 -9.97
C LEU A 257 4.76 11.98 -10.10
N VAL A 258 6.09 11.87 -9.92
CA VAL A 258 6.99 13.02 -9.93
C VAL A 258 7.69 13.24 -11.27
N ALA A 259 7.52 12.34 -12.23
CA ALA A 259 8.17 12.44 -13.54
C ALA A 259 7.55 13.54 -14.41
N ASP A 260 6.22 13.69 -14.37
CA ASP A 260 5.49 14.55 -15.29
C ASP A 260 4.28 15.17 -14.61
N ARG A 261 4.27 16.50 -14.59
CA ARG A 261 3.24 17.29 -13.93
C ARG A 261 1.86 17.12 -14.59
N GLU A 262 1.77 17.19 -15.91
CA GLU A 262 0.48 17.16 -16.61
C GLU A 262 -0.14 15.77 -16.53
N TRP A 263 0.68 14.73 -16.73
CA TRP A 263 0.23 13.35 -16.56
C TRP A 263 -0.24 13.08 -15.13
N PHE A 264 0.46 13.60 -14.12
CA PHE A 264 0.08 13.49 -12.72
C PHE A 264 -1.26 14.17 -12.40
N LEU A 265 -1.49 15.38 -12.92
CA LEU A 265 -2.75 16.10 -12.71
C LEU A 265 -3.91 15.33 -13.34
N GLU A 266 -3.73 14.83 -14.57
CA GLU A 266 -4.75 14.01 -15.22
C GLU A 266 -5.00 12.70 -14.48
N LEU A 267 -3.95 11.99 -14.07
CA LEU A 267 -4.05 10.79 -13.23
C LEU A 267 -4.86 11.06 -11.95
N THR A 268 -4.65 12.20 -11.31
CA THR A 268 -5.41 12.60 -10.11
C THR A 268 -6.91 12.71 -10.43
N ARG A 269 -7.28 13.33 -11.55
CA ARG A 269 -8.70 13.44 -11.98
C ARG A 269 -9.29 12.06 -12.19
N GLN A 270 -8.59 11.21 -12.94
CA GLN A 270 -9.06 9.88 -13.35
C GLN A 270 -9.24 8.92 -12.16
N LEU A 271 -8.37 9.03 -11.16
CA LEU A 271 -8.41 8.17 -9.97
C LEU A 271 -9.25 8.74 -8.82
N HIS A 272 -9.81 9.94 -8.95
CA HIS A 272 -10.64 10.54 -7.92
C HIS A 272 -11.82 9.62 -7.52
N LYS A 273 -11.99 9.31 -6.23
CA LYS A 273 -13.03 8.39 -5.71
C LYS A 273 -13.00 6.93 -6.26
N THR A 274 -11.94 6.48 -6.93
CA THR A 274 -11.81 5.04 -7.26
C THR A 274 -11.40 4.20 -6.05
N ARG A 275 -11.74 2.91 -6.04
CA ARG A 275 -11.25 1.97 -5.01
C ARG A 275 -10.03 1.21 -5.52
N ALA A 276 -8.88 1.35 -4.85
CA ALA A 276 -7.64 0.70 -5.27
C ALA A 276 -7.51 -0.75 -4.78
N ILE A 277 -8.02 -1.06 -3.59
CA ILE A 277 -7.90 -2.38 -2.95
C ILE A 277 -9.30 -2.90 -2.60
N ALA A 278 -9.55 -4.17 -2.87
CA ALA A 278 -10.76 -4.86 -2.44
C ALA A 278 -10.42 -6.27 -1.94
N VAL A 279 -11.24 -6.79 -1.05
CA VAL A 279 -11.13 -8.14 -0.46
C VAL A 279 -12.47 -8.84 -0.67
N GLY A 280 -12.45 -10.13 -1.00
CA GLY A 280 -13.64 -10.92 -1.25
C GLY A 280 -13.49 -12.39 -0.87
N GLY A 281 -14.62 -13.10 -0.91
CA GLY A 281 -14.73 -14.47 -0.43
C GLY A 281 -14.41 -14.59 1.06
N ILE A 282 -13.82 -15.72 1.45
CA ILE A 282 -13.47 -16.05 2.84
C ILE A 282 -12.65 -14.93 3.51
N LEU A 283 -11.68 -14.35 2.82
CA LEU A 283 -10.81 -13.29 3.37
C LEU A 283 -11.57 -12.03 3.81
N ARG A 284 -12.77 -11.79 3.27
CA ARG A 284 -13.61 -10.65 3.66
C ARG A 284 -14.05 -10.75 5.12
N HIS A 285 -14.30 -11.96 5.63
CA HIS A 285 -14.74 -12.19 7.00
C HIS A 285 -13.63 -11.81 7.99
N TYR A 286 -12.42 -12.36 7.83
CA TYR A 286 -11.25 -12.01 8.64
C TYR A 286 -10.92 -10.51 8.60
N MET A 287 -11.01 -9.88 7.43
CA MET A 287 -10.75 -8.44 7.31
C MET A 287 -11.78 -7.60 8.08
N ARG A 288 -13.05 -8.03 8.08
CA ARG A 288 -14.13 -7.36 8.81
C ARG A 288 -13.97 -7.53 10.33
N GLU A 289 -13.73 -8.76 10.80
CA GLU A 289 -13.50 -9.04 12.22
C GLU A 289 -12.31 -8.25 12.78
N LEU A 290 -11.23 -8.12 12.00
CA LEU A 290 -10.10 -7.27 12.38
C LEU A 290 -10.51 -5.79 12.46
N GLU A 291 -11.38 -5.31 11.58
CA GLU A 291 -11.86 -3.92 11.60
C GLU A 291 -12.81 -3.63 12.76
N GLU A 292 -13.63 -4.59 13.18
CA GLU A 292 -14.52 -4.53 14.34
C GLU A 292 -13.70 -4.51 15.64
N LYS A 293 -12.79 -5.48 15.84
CA LYS A 293 -11.91 -5.53 17.02
C LYS A 293 -11.07 -4.26 17.22
N ASN A 294 -10.57 -3.67 16.12
CA ASN A 294 -9.81 -2.42 16.20
C ASN A 294 -10.67 -1.20 16.52
N GLN A 295 -12.00 -1.24 16.30
CA GLN A 295 -12.91 -0.16 16.71
C GLN A 295 -13.23 -0.27 18.20
N ASP A 296 -13.40 -1.49 18.71
CA ASP A 296 -13.64 -1.75 20.14
C ASP A 296 -12.44 -1.30 20.99
N LEU A 297 -11.21 -1.52 20.50
CA LEU A 297 -9.97 -1.03 21.12
C LEU A 297 -9.80 0.50 21.11
N ILE A 298 -10.65 1.27 20.42
CA ILE A 298 -10.64 2.74 20.51
C ILE A 298 -11.45 3.21 21.74
N GLY A 299 -12.30 2.36 22.31
CA GLY A 299 -13.05 2.62 23.55
C GLY A 299 -12.32 2.20 24.82
N GLU A 300 -11.38 1.26 24.72
CA GLU A 300 -10.47 0.86 25.81
C GLU A 300 -9.16 1.65 25.69
N SER A 301 -9.23 2.98 25.79
CA SER A 301 -8.08 3.72 26.29
C SER A 301 -7.95 3.32 27.75
N GLU A 302 -7.24 2.22 28.02
CA GLU A 302 -6.64 2.01 29.32
C GLU A 302 -6.03 3.35 29.73
N GLU A 303 -6.42 3.83 30.91
CA GLU A 303 -5.77 4.94 31.59
C GLU A 303 -4.30 4.57 31.76
N MET A 304 -3.52 4.80 30.71
CA MET A 304 -2.09 4.63 30.69
C MET A 304 -1.56 5.75 31.57
N ASN A 305 -1.19 5.37 32.79
CA ASN A 305 -0.45 6.18 33.75
C ASN A 305 0.49 7.16 33.03
N GLU A 306 0.49 8.43 33.47
CA GLU A 306 1.47 9.48 33.15
C GLU A 306 2.88 9.05 33.60
N VAL A 307 3.43 8.01 32.97
CA VAL A 307 4.87 7.79 32.96
C VAL A 307 5.39 8.70 31.87
N ASP A 308 6.28 9.62 32.22
CA ASP A 308 7.03 10.50 31.32
C ASP A 308 7.64 9.68 30.17
N ARG A 309 6.88 9.47 29.10
CA ARG A 309 7.37 8.80 27.89
C ARG A 309 8.25 9.79 27.16
N GLU A 310 9.55 9.57 27.20
CA GLU A 310 10.49 10.38 26.41
C GLU A 310 10.08 10.31 24.92
N SER A 311 9.71 11.46 24.35
CA SER A 311 9.42 11.59 22.93
C SER A 311 10.44 12.50 22.23
N LEU A 312 10.69 12.22 20.95
CA LEU A 312 11.52 13.03 20.06
C LEU A 312 10.64 13.64 18.98
N LEU A 313 10.67 14.97 18.87
CA LEU A 313 9.97 15.72 17.83
C LEU A 313 10.97 16.14 16.74
N PHE A 314 10.74 15.67 15.52
CA PHE A 314 11.50 16.09 14.35
C PHE A 314 10.64 16.95 13.44
N ARG A 315 11.17 18.08 12.94
CA ARG A 315 10.55 18.99 11.99
C ARG A 315 11.20 18.92 10.63
N TRP A 316 10.40 19.11 9.59
CA TRP A 316 10.85 19.05 8.21
C TRP A 316 11.63 20.31 7.81
N GLY A 317 12.91 20.14 7.48
CA GLY A 317 13.76 21.16 6.88
C GLY A 317 13.66 21.16 5.35
N SER A 318 12.78 22.01 4.78
CA SER A 318 12.55 22.07 3.32
C SER A 318 13.80 22.38 2.48
N LYS A 319 14.81 23.06 3.02
CA LYS A 319 16.07 23.37 2.30
C LYS A 319 16.97 22.14 2.20
N GLN A 320 17.15 21.44 3.31
CA GLN A 320 18.03 20.26 3.43
C GLN A 320 17.35 18.97 2.98
N LYS A 321 16.02 18.98 2.85
CA LYS A 321 15.18 17.80 2.57
C LYS A 321 15.35 16.70 3.62
N LYS A 322 15.46 17.10 4.89
CA LYS A 322 15.59 16.17 6.03
C LYS A 322 14.75 16.58 7.23
N TYR A 323 14.45 15.62 8.10
CA TYR A 323 13.87 15.85 9.42
C TYR A 323 14.95 16.10 10.49
N TYR A 324 14.78 17.14 11.31
CA TYR A 324 15.66 17.56 12.40
C TYR A 324 14.91 17.73 13.71
#